data_AF-A0A8B6H0N5-F1
#
_entry.id   AF-A0A8B6H0N5-F1
#
_cell.length_a   1.000
_cell.length_b   1.000
_cell.length_c   1.000
_cell.angle_alpha   90.00
_cell.angle_beta   90.00
_cell.angle_gamma   90.00
#
_symmetry.space_group_name_H-M   'P 1'
#
loop_
_entity.id
_entity.type
_entity.pdbx_description
1 polymer ?
#
loop_
_entity_poly.entity_id
_entity_poly.type
_entity_poly.pdbx_seq_one_letter_code
_entity_poly.pdbx_strand_id
1 'polypeptide(L)'
;MTINESLNGVDRVHFDFFSRFLYPSHSRILEHVVNTSANPIGVAVDPPNDHVFWVPYYNNGDHGNKVFRCNSDGTNVVVFTSLNDDTFMIRLDLINRWMYLGSYIRGVSKSRFDLTDISVIVHYSHSAYTITSSMDIG
;
A
#
# COMPACT_ATOMS: atom_id res chain seq x y z
N MET A 1 -5.84 -18.22 -30.58
CA MET A 1 -5.73 -19.35 -29.63
C MET A 1 -6.22 -18.82 -28.29
N THR A 2 -7.38 -19.32 -27.86
CA THR A 2 -8.12 -18.82 -26.70
C THR A 2 -7.64 -19.57 -25.46
N ILE A 3 -7.38 -18.86 -24.36
CA ILE A 3 -7.28 -19.49 -23.05
C ILE A 3 -8.21 -18.72 -22.11
N ASN A 4 -9.37 -19.32 -21.88
CA ASN A 4 -10.22 -19.08 -20.72
C ASN A 4 -9.64 -19.93 -19.59
N GLU A 5 -9.13 -19.33 -18.52
CA GLU A 5 -8.93 -20.05 -17.26
C GLU A 5 -9.59 -19.30 -16.11
N SER A 6 -10.24 -20.09 -15.25
CA SER A 6 -11.22 -19.66 -14.27
C SER A 6 -10.63 -18.78 -13.15
N LEU A 7 -11.41 -17.77 -12.79
CA LEU A 7 -11.12 -16.80 -11.73
C LEU A 7 -11.41 -17.43 -10.35
N ASN A 8 -10.45 -18.19 -9.83
CA ASN A 8 -10.50 -18.70 -8.46
C ASN A 8 -9.84 -17.70 -7.49
N GLY A 9 -10.59 -16.70 -7.04
CA GLY A 9 -10.35 -16.02 -5.75
C GLY A 9 -8.99 -15.33 -5.52
N VAL A 10 -8.30 -14.87 -6.56
CA VAL A 10 -7.01 -14.15 -6.42
C VAL A 10 -7.25 -12.65 -6.33
N ASP A 11 -6.80 -12.02 -5.24
CA ASP A 11 -6.69 -10.56 -5.16
C ASP A 11 -5.60 -10.08 -6.14
N ARG A 12 -6.01 -9.43 -7.23
CA ARG A 12 -5.12 -8.98 -8.32
C ARG A 12 -4.82 -7.49 -8.17
N VAL A 13 -3.54 -7.10 -8.14
CA VAL A 13 -3.13 -5.71 -8.39
C VAL A 13 -2.72 -5.58 -9.84
N HIS A 14 -3.50 -4.82 -10.60
CA HIS A 14 -3.17 -4.50 -11.99
C HIS A 14 -2.32 -3.24 -12.03
N PHE A 15 -1.08 -3.35 -12.52
CA PHE A 15 -0.21 -2.22 -12.76
C PHE A 15 -0.29 -1.81 -14.23
N ASP A 16 -1.13 -0.82 -14.56
CA ASP A 16 -1.12 -0.18 -15.87
C ASP A 16 -0.02 0.88 -15.88
N PHE A 17 1.18 0.50 -16.30
CA PHE A 17 2.27 1.45 -16.50
C PHE A 17 1.94 2.32 -17.73
N PHE A 18 1.98 3.64 -17.56
CA PHE A 18 1.83 4.74 -18.53
C PHE A 18 2.59 4.57 -19.87
N SER A 19 2.25 3.54 -20.65
CA SER A 19 2.94 3.20 -21.89
C SER A 19 2.22 3.73 -23.13
N ARG A 20 1.00 4.24 -22.99
CA ARG A 20 0.19 4.68 -24.15
C ARG A 20 0.62 5.99 -24.80
N PHE A 21 1.51 6.79 -24.20
CA PHE A 21 1.86 8.10 -24.75
C PHE A 21 3.29 8.27 -25.29
N LEU A 22 4.21 7.33 -25.07
CA LEU A 22 5.64 7.58 -25.42
C LEU A 22 6.36 6.53 -26.29
N TYR A 23 5.82 5.33 -26.55
CA TYR A 23 6.54 4.32 -27.36
C TYR A 23 5.61 3.48 -28.27
N PRO A 24 5.41 3.87 -29.55
CA PRO A 24 4.40 3.26 -30.42
C PRO A 24 4.75 1.86 -30.96
N SER A 25 5.98 1.35 -30.77
CA SER A 25 6.43 0.16 -31.50
C SER A 25 6.70 -1.08 -30.66
N HIS A 26 6.77 -1.02 -29.33
CA HIS A 26 7.02 -2.22 -28.50
C HIS A 26 6.33 -2.21 -27.13
N SER A 27 5.09 -1.74 -27.03
CA SER A 27 4.30 -1.89 -25.80
C SER A 27 3.79 -3.33 -25.66
N ARG A 28 4.69 -4.30 -25.48
CA ARG A 28 4.32 -5.56 -24.82
C ARG A 28 4.00 -5.16 -23.39
N ILE A 29 2.72 -5.13 -23.05
CA ILE A 29 2.28 -5.08 -21.66
C ILE A 29 2.92 -6.29 -20.99
N LEU A 30 3.99 -6.04 -20.22
CA LEU A 30 4.57 -7.03 -19.33
C LEU A 30 3.70 -7.00 -18.09
N GLU A 31 2.67 -7.84 -18.09
CA GLU A 31 1.90 -8.13 -16.88
C GLU A 31 2.80 -8.90 -15.92
N HIS A 32 3.07 -8.31 -14.76
CA HIS A 32 3.72 -8.99 -13.65
C HIS A 32 2.71 -9.13 -12.52
N VAL A 33 2.35 -10.38 -12.21
CA VAL A 33 1.40 -10.71 -11.15
C VAL A 33 2.19 -11.03 -9.90
N VAL A 34 2.05 -10.19 -8.88
CA VAL A 34 2.51 -10.53 -7.53
C VAL A 34 1.34 -11.20 -6.81
N ASN A 35 1.46 -12.50 -6.56
CA ASN A 35 0.50 -13.22 -5.73
C ASN A 35 0.76 -12.87 -4.26
N THR A 36 -0.03 -11.96 -3.73
CA THR A 36 -0.01 -11.65 -2.30
C THR A 36 -1.28 -12.23 -1.68
N SER A 37 -1.16 -12.94 -0.56
CA SER A 37 -2.29 -13.28 0.31
C SER A 37 -2.80 -12.06 1.11
N ALA A 38 -2.39 -10.85 0.70
CA ALA A 38 -2.45 -9.65 1.50
C ALA A 38 -3.56 -8.68 1.06
N ASN A 39 -4.48 -9.01 0.15
CA ASN A 39 -5.59 -8.12 -0.26
C ASN A 39 -5.20 -6.62 -0.35
N PRO A 40 -4.28 -6.27 -1.26
CA PRO A 40 -3.74 -4.92 -1.41
C PRO A 40 -4.82 -3.90 -1.78
N ILE A 41 -4.87 -2.79 -1.04
CA ILE A 41 -5.84 -1.71 -1.25
C ILE A 41 -5.20 -0.35 -1.58
N GLY A 42 -3.96 -0.15 -1.18
CA GLY A 42 -3.17 1.04 -1.52
C GLY A 42 -1.84 0.62 -2.12
N VAL A 43 -1.41 1.30 -3.18
CA VAL A 43 -0.16 0.99 -3.88
C VAL A 43 0.55 2.26 -4.31
N ALA A 44 1.88 2.22 -4.31
CA ALA A 44 2.73 3.26 -4.88
C ALA A 44 4.04 2.66 -5.44
N VAL A 45 4.67 3.38 -6.35
CA VAL A 45 5.88 2.91 -7.06
C VAL A 45 6.97 3.96 -6.96
N ASP A 46 8.19 3.51 -6.68
CA ASP A 46 9.43 4.28 -6.67
C ASP A 46 10.37 3.75 -7.77
N PRO A 47 10.17 4.15 -9.04
CA PRO A 47 10.96 3.66 -10.16
C PRO A 47 12.48 3.91 -10.02
N PRO A 48 12.94 5.08 -9.53
CA PRO A 48 14.38 5.32 -9.35
C PRO A 48 15.10 4.30 -8.47
N ASN A 49 14.40 3.68 -7.51
CA ASN A 49 14.96 2.68 -6.60
C ASN A 49 14.46 1.26 -6.88
N ASP A 50 13.78 1.04 -8.02
CA ASP A 50 13.21 -0.24 -8.40
C ASP A 50 12.30 -0.85 -7.33
N HIS A 51 11.36 -0.06 -6.78
CA HIS A 51 10.50 -0.52 -5.70
C HIS A 51 9.01 -0.29 -5.97
N VAL A 52 8.21 -1.27 -5.60
CA VAL A 52 6.75 -1.16 -5.51
C VAL A 52 6.36 -1.40 -4.06
N PHE A 53 5.56 -0.49 -3.51
CA PHE A 53 5.04 -0.56 -2.15
C PHE A 53 3.54 -0.76 -2.16
N TRP A 54 3.01 -1.57 -1.25
CA TRP A 54 1.57 -1.67 -1.06
C TRP A 54 1.19 -1.81 0.40
N VAL A 55 -0.04 -1.42 0.68
CA VAL A 55 -0.72 -1.62 1.95
C VAL A 55 -1.92 -2.54 1.72
N PRO A 56 -2.06 -3.58 2.55
CA PRO A 56 -3.19 -4.50 2.53
C PRO A 56 -4.41 -3.87 3.17
N TYR A 57 -5.57 -4.50 3.00
CA TYR A 57 -6.72 -4.20 3.82
C TYR A 57 -6.36 -4.33 5.31
N TYR A 58 -6.65 -3.29 6.10
CA TYR A 58 -6.20 -3.20 7.50
C TYR A 58 -6.70 -4.35 8.38
N ASN A 59 -7.87 -4.92 8.06
CA ASN A 59 -8.43 -6.09 8.74
C ASN A 59 -8.10 -7.42 8.01
N ASN A 60 -6.90 -7.53 7.41
CA ASN A 60 -6.46 -8.73 6.71
C ASN A 60 -5.56 -9.63 7.58
N GLY A 61 -6.04 -9.99 8.77
CA GLY A 61 -5.35 -10.86 9.71
C GLY A 61 -3.90 -10.42 9.97
N ASP A 62 -2.96 -11.36 9.89
CA ASP A 62 -1.53 -11.11 10.11
C ASP A 62 -0.89 -10.18 9.06
N HIS A 63 -1.56 -9.91 7.93
CA HIS A 63 -1.07 -8.97 6.94
C HIS A 63 -1.50 -7.53 7.24
N GLY A 64 -2.59 -7.34 7.99
CA GLY A 64 -3.12 -6.03 8.34
C GLY A 64 -2.06 -5.09 8.92
N ASN A 65 -2.23 -3.78 8.66
CA ASN A 65 -1.39 -2.72 9.21
C ASN A 65 0.11 -2.91 8.90
N LYS A 66 0.44 -3.38 7.70
CA LYS A 66 1.83 -3.51 7.22
C LYS A 66 1.99 -2.76 5.92
N VAL A 67 3.22 -2.31 5.67
CA VAL A 67 3.65 -1.91 4.32
C VAL A 67 4.53 -3.02 3.79
N PHE A 68 4.20 -3.49 2.59
CA PHE A 68 5.01 -4.44 1.87
C PHE A 68 5.77 -3.75 0.75
N ARG A 69 6.87 -4.37 0.32
CA ARG A 69 7.68 -3.89 -0.81
C ARG A 69 8.15 -5.07 -1.66
N CYS A 70 8.25 -4.86 -2.97
CA CYS A 70 8.95 -5.75 -3.89
C CYS A 70 9.77 -4.91 -4.90
N ASN A 71 10.57 -5.59 -5.71
CA ASN A 71 11.17 -5.02 -6.91
C ASN A 71 10.08 -4.68 -7.95
N SER A 72 10.35 -3.81 -8.94
CA SER A 72 9.33 -3.44 -9.94
C SER A 72 8.94 -4.61 -10.87
N ASP A 73 9.76 -5.66 -10.93
CA ASP A 73 9.46 -6.91 -11.62
C ASP A 73 8.63 -7.90 -10.77
N GLY A 74 8.28 -7.52 -9.53
CA GLY A 74 7.50 -8.32 -8.59
C GLY A 74 8.31 -9.29 -7.73
N THR A 75 9.63 -9.35 -7.88
CA THR A 75 10.51 -10.21 -7.06
C THR A 75 10.82 -9.58 -5.70
N ASN A 76 11.43 -10.33 -4.77
CA ASN A 76 11.88 -9.83 -3.46
C ASN A 76 10.77 -9.18 -2.61
N VAL A 77 9.61 -9.83 -2.55
CA VAL A 77 8.51 -9.44 -1.66
C VAL A 77 8.97 -9.53 -0.21
N VAL A 78 8.89 -8.41 0.52
CA VAL A 78 9.22 -8.31 1.94
C VAL A 78 8.16 -7.51 2.69
N VAL A 79 8.00 -7.77 3.99
CA VAL A 79 7.38 -6.82 4.91
C VAL A 79 8.38 -5.68 5.10
N PHE A 80 8.05 -4.50 4.60
CA PHE A 80 8.92 -3.33 4.68
C PHE A 80 8.86 -2.70 6.08
N THR A 81 7.65 -2.54 6.63
CA THR A 81 7.44 -2.12 8.01
C THR A 81 6.05 -2.52 8.51
N SER A 82 5.86 -2.46 9.82
CA SER A 82 4.56 -2.56 10.48
C SER A 82 4.09 -1.19 10.95
N LEU A 83 2.80 -0.92 10.78
CA LEU A 83 2.11 0.29 11.20
C LEU A 83 1.21 -0.03 12.40
N ASN A 84 0.87 1.00 13.16
CA ASN A 84 -0.03 0.92 14.31
C ASN A 84 -1.36 1.64 14.06
N ASP A 85 -1.83 1.61 12.82
CA ASP A 85 -3.05 2.25 12.38
C ASP A 85 -3.73 1.53 11.21
N ASP A 86 -5.00 1.87 10.98
CA ASP A 86 -5.81 1.32 9.88
C ASP A 86 -5.47 2.01 8.55
N THR A 87 -4.20 1.87 8.12
CA THR A 87 -3.72 2.45 6.87
C THR A 87 -4.33 1.73 5.67
N PHE A 88 -4.85 2.52 4.73
CA PHE A 88 -5.49 2.04 3.51
C PHE A 88 -4.91 2.62 2.22
N MET A 89 -4.06 3.65 2.34
CA MET A 89 -3.47 4.33 1.18
C MET A 89 -2.00 4.63 1.42
N ILE A 90 -1.21 4.52 0.36
CA ILE A 90 0.16 5.01 0.29
C ILE A 90 0.36 5.85 -0.98
N ARG A 91 1.09 6.96 -0.88
CA ARG A 91 1.52 7.82 -2.00
C ARG A 91 2.94 8.29 -1.79
N LEU A 92 3.68 8.49 -2.89
CA LEU A 92 5.06 8.95 -2.87
C LEU A 92 5.20 10.30 -3.55
N ASP A 93 5.92 11.21 -2.90
CA ASP A 93 6.49 12.39 -3.50
C ASP A 93 7.97 12.11 -3.75
N LEU A 94 8.28 11.71 -4.99
CA LEU A 94 9.63 11.31 -5.42
C LEU A 94 10.62 12.48 -5.39
N ILE A 95 10.13 13.73 -5.56
CA ILE A 95 10.99 14.92 -5.63
C ILE A 95 11.43 15.32 -4.23
N ASN A 96 10.48 15.45 -3.30
CA ASN A 96 10.76 15.89 -1.94
C ASN A 96 11.04 14.73 -0.97
N ARG A 97 10.99 13.48 -1.45
CA ARG A 97 11.32 12.25 -0.71
C ARG A 97 10.41 12.03 0.51
N TRP A 98 9.11 12.22 0.31
CA TRP A 98 8.09 11.99 1.34
C TRP A 98 7.10 10.89 0.95
N MET A 99 6.77 10.00 1.89
CA MET A 99 5.60 9.14 1.77
C MET A 99 4.43 9.73 2.52
N TYR A 100 3.23 9.53 1.97
CA TYR A 100 1.97 9.91 2.58
C TYR A 100 1.14 8.65 2.80
N LEU A 101 0.63 8.50 4.03
CA LEU A 101 -0.18 7.37 4.46
C LEU A 101 -1.59 7.88 4.77
N GLY A 102 -2.60 7.28 4.16
CA GLY A 102 -3.99 7.51 4.51
C GLY A 102 -4.46 6.45 5.49
N SER A 103 -4.96 6.88 6.64
CA SER A 103 -5.47 6.03 7.71
C SER A 103 -6.92 6.37 8.05
N TYR A 104 -7.73 5.34 8.32
CA TYR A 104 -9.14 5.52 8.67
C TYR A 104 -9.30 6.24 10.02
N ILE A 105 -8.40 5.98 10.95
CA ILE A 105 -8.47 6.49 12.33
C ILE A 105 -7.68 7.78 12.56
N ARG A 106 -6.60 8.01 11.79
CA ARG A 106 -5.64 9.10 12.03
C ARG A 106 -5.65 10.20 10.98
N GLY A 107 -6.25 9.96 9.83
CA GLY A 107 -6.18 10.86 8.69
C GLY A 107 -4.93 10.66 7.87
N VAL A 108 -4.34 11.76 7.40
CA VAL A 108 -3.15 11.70 6.54
C VAL A 108 -1.92 11.90 7.39
N SER A 109 -1.05 10.91 7.37
CA SER A 109 0.30 10.99 7.92
C SER A 109 1.33 11.16 6.82
N LYS A 110 2.48 11.72 7.17
CA LYS A 110 3.62 11.94 6.30
C LYS A 110 4.87 11.38 6.98
N SER A 111 5.74 10.75 6.20
CA SER A 111 6.97 10.11 6.69
C SER A 111 8.10 10.23 5.69
N ARG A 112 9.33 9.98 6.12
CA ARG A 112 10.46 9.73 5.21
C ARG A 112 10.18 8.53 4.30
N PHE A 113 10.94 8.40 3.22
CA PHE A 113 10.85 7.30 2.25
C PHE A 113 11.12 5.91 2.82
N ASP A 114 11.75 5.82 3.98
CA ASP A 114 11.96 4.57 4.71
C ASP A 114 10.86 4.34 5.77
N LEU A 115 9.80 5.14 5.77
CA LEU A 115 8.70 5.12 6.74
C LEU A 115 9.17 5.40 8.18
N THR A 116 10.30 6.08 8.35
CA THR A 116 10.68 6.74 9.61
C THR A 116 10.06 8.14 9.73
N ASP A 117 10.11 8.73 10.92
CA ASP A 117 9.58 10.07 11.21
C ASP A 117 8.11 10.28 10.80
N ILE A 118 7.24 9.31 11.07
CA ILE A 118 5.81 9.40 10.75
C ILE A 118 5.16 10.49 11.62
N SER A 119 4.51 11.47 10.99
CA SER A 119 3.77 12.54 11.64
C SER A 119 2.40 12.74 10.98
N VAL A 120 1.35 13.02 11.76
CA VAL A 120 0.03 13.33 11.23
C VAL A 120 0.03 14.77 10.70
N ILE A 121 -0.38 14.95 9.44
CA ILE A 121 -0.46 16.27 8.79
C ILE A 121 -1.91 16.72 8.54
N VAL A 122 -2.86 15.78 8.48
CA VAL A 122 -4.29 16.06 8.44
C VAL A 122 -4.98 15.07 9.38
N HIS A 123 -5.65 15.57 10.42
CA HIS A 123 -6.41 14.73 11.33
C HIS A 123 -7.82 14.47 10.81
N TYR A 124 -8.26 13.22 10.83
CA TYR A 124 -9.69 12.91 10.90
C TYR A 124 -10.05 12.66 12.35
N SER A 125 -11.02 13.38 12.89
CA SER A 125 -11.69 12.97 14.11
C SER A 125 -12.68 11.87 13.73
N HIS A 126 -12.25 10.61 13.77
CA HIS A 126 -13.23 9.55 13.93
C HIS A 126 -13.77 9.69 15.36
N SER A 127 -15.04 10.07 15.49
CA SER A 127 -15.78 9.96 16.75
C SER A 127 -15.86 8.47 17.09
N ALA A 128 -14.80 7.90 17.66
CA ALA A 128 -14.77 6.49 17.99
C ALA A 128 -15.72 6.24 19.16
N TYR A 129 -16.64 5.34 18.89
CA TYR A 129 -17.50 4.63 19.84
C TYR A 129 -16.77 4.34 21.17
N THR A 130 -17.45 4.68 22.26
CA THR A 130 -17.29 4.09 23.60
C THR A 130 -16.01 4.43 24.35
N ILE A 131 -16.07 5.50 25.16
CA ILE A 131 -15.30 5.55 26.41
C ILE A 131 -16.00 4.58 27.38
N THR A 132 -15.68 3.28 27.32
CA THR A 132 -16.06 2.35 28.40
C THR A 132 -14.94 2.28 29.41
N SER A 133 -15.17 3.00 30.51
CA SER A 133 -14.83 2.70 31.90
C SER A 133 -13.85 1.55 32.17
N SER A 134 -12.72 1.89 32.79
CA SER A 134 -12.18 1.30 34.04
C SER A 134 -10.83 1.98 34.31
N MET A 135 -10.37 2.31 35.51
CA MET A 135 -10.85 2.15 36.89
C MET A 135 -9.81 2.88 37.75
N ASP A 136 -10.16 4.02 38.36
CA ASP A 136 -9.38 4.54 39.50
C ASP A 136 -9.99 3.94 40.76
N ILE A 137 -9.31 2.93 41.30
CA ILE A 137 -9.49 2.46 42.67
C ILE A 137 -8.73 3.44 43.57
N GLY A 138 -9.50 4.30 44.23
CA GLY A 138 -9.03 5.06 45.40
C GLY A 138 -8.86 4.20 46.64
#